data_AF-A0A816GQU5-F1
#
_entry.id   AF-A0A816GQU5-F1
#
_cell.length_a   1.000
_cell.length_b   1.000
_cell.length_c   1.000
_cell.angle_alpha   90.00
_cell.angle_beta   90.00
_cell.angle_gamma   90.00
#
_symmetry.space_group_name_H-M   'P 1'
#
loop_
_entity.id
_entity.type
_entity.pdbx_description
1 polymer ?
#
loop_
_entity_poly.entity_id
_entity_poly.type
_entity_poly.pdbx_seq_one_letter_code
_entity_poly.pdbx_strand_id
1 'polypeptide(L)'
;YTSSSDAYPGFDWFSTSIFLLMGCDDIRSWRWLRTFSLLLPSGFLWHARLFNTPFISNEMNINGLNPVYAGIGHCVELIVEQEMAPIFAAFRMSGLAISHMVVHWTKQCFWSVLDWPEIVTYICVCILYGIDYQVYFCVALLRHLKQDIIYQHSLRNLLPFLKCHQIRGFSMRNVIDYMVSLEKKYRPIIIPELKELLCFNSNVSNTTNKQANV
;
A
#
# COMPACT_ATOMS: atom_id res chain seq x y z
N TYR A 1 22.05 -25.27 -11.46
CA TYR A 1 20.90 -25.44 -10.56
C TYR A 1 21.28 -24.93 -9.18
N THR A 2 21.23 -23.61 -8.99
CA THR A 2 21.42 -22.97 -7.68
C THR A 2 20.04 -22.76 -7.07
N SER A 3 19.83 -23.32 -5.90
CA SER A 3 18.61 -23.23 -5.10
C SER A 3 18.26 -21.77 -4.81
N SER A 4 17.26 -21.24 -5.50
CA SER A 4 16.70 -19.90 -5.32
C SER A 4 15.78 -19.83 -4.10
N SER A 5 16.35 -19.97 -2.89
CA SER A 5 15.59 -19.77 -1.64
C SER A 5 15.41 -18.29 -1.27
N ASP A 6 16.11 -17.38 -1.94
CA ASP A 6 16.10 -15.94 -1.68
C ASP A 6 15.33 -15.12 -2.73
N ALA A 7 14.45 -15.73 -3.52
CA ALA A 7 13.62 -14.99 -4.48
C ALA A 7 12.29 -14.59 -3.83
N TYR A 8 11.77 -13.39 -4.14
CA TYR A 8 10.42 -12.99 -3.71
C TYR A 8 9.41 -14.08 -4.09
N PRO A 9 8.69 -14.69 -3.13
CA PRO A 9 7.83 -15.84 -3.41
C PRO A 9 6.54 -15.45 -4.12
N GLY A 10 6.25 -14.15 -4.24
CA GLY A 10 5.05 -13.64 -4.89
C GLY A 10 5.30 -13.13 -6.31
N PHE A 11 4.21 -12.80 -6.99
CA PHE A 11 4.26 -12.08 -8.26
C PHE A 11 4.54 -10.59 -8.04
N ASP A 12 5.44 -10.01 -8.83
CA ASP A 12 5.76 -8.58 -8.76
C ASP A 12 4.76 -7.75 -9.58
N TRP A 13 3.65 -7.41 -8.93
CA TRP A 13 2.58 -6.60 -9.50
C TRP A 13 3.04 -5.21 -9.93
N PHE A 14 3.99 -4.61 -9.19
CA PHE A 14 4.46 -3.26 -9.49
C PHE A 14 5.30 -3.24 -10.77
N SER A 15 6.31 -4.11 -10.86
CA SER A 15 7.15 -4.21 -12.07
C SER A 15 6.32 -4.54 -13.31
N THR A 16 5.33 -5.41 -13.18
CA THR A 16 4.40 -5.75 -14.26
C THR A 16 3.54 -4.56 -14.68
N SER A 17 3.06 -3.76 -13.72
CA SER A 17 2.32 -2.53 -14.00
C SER A 17 3.16 -1.54 -14.80
N ILE A 18 4.42 -1.33 -14.40
CA ILE A 18 5.35 -0.47 -15.14
C ILE A 18 5.61 -1.03 -16.55
N PHE A 19 5.79 -2.35 -16.68
CA PHE A 19 5.99 -2.99 -17.96
C PHE A 19 4.83 -2.72 -18.94
N LEU A 20 3.59 -2.84 -18.46
CA LEU A 20 2.41 -2.51 -19.26
C LEU A 20 2.30 -1.01 -19.56
N LEU A 21 2.61 -0.15 -18.59
CA LEU A 21 2.63 1.31 -18.79
C LEU A 21 3.61 1.75 -19.87
N MET A 22 4.74 1.06 -20.00
CA MET A 22 5.77 1.34 -21.00
C MET A 22 5.49 0.66 -22.35
N GLY A 23 4.29 0.12 -22.56
CA GLY A 23 3.90 -0.54 -23.82
C GLY A 23 4.62 -1.87 -24.06
N CYS A 24 4.92 -2.62 -22.99
CA CYS A 24 5.62 -3.89 -23.02
C CYS A 24 7.07 -3.81 -23.54
N ASP A 25 7.71 -2.63 -23.46
CA ASP A 25 9.13 -2.45 -23.74
C ASP A 25 9.96 -2.78 -22.50
N ASP A 26 10.69 -3.90 -22.55
CA ASP A 26 11.50 -4.45 -21.47
C ASP A 26 12.65 -3.52 -21.07
N ILE A 27 13.36 -2.97 -22.05
CA ILE A 27 14.53 -2.11 -21.85
C ILE A 27 14.11 -0.80 -21.18
N ARG A 28 13.03 -0.17 -21.65
CA ARG A 28 12.49 1.06 -21.06
C ARG A 28 12.00 0.82 -19.64
N SER A 29 11.24 -0.25 -19.44
CA SER A 29 10.69 -0.62 -18.14
C SER A 29 11.79 -0.86 -17.11
N TRP A 30 12.83 -1.61 -17.49
CA TRP A 30 13.96 -1.88 -16.61
C TRP A 30 14.77 -0.63 -16.26
N ARG A 31 15.05 0.23 -17.25
CA ARG A 31 15.73 1.52 -17.02
C ARG A 31 14.94 2.41 -16.07
N TRP A 32 13.62 2.45 -16.24
CA TRP A 32 12.74 3.20 -15.37
C TRP A 32 12.74 2.62 -13.95
N LEU A 33 12.53 1.31 -13.80
CA LEU A 33 12.51 0.63 -12.50
C LEU A 33 13.83 0.83 -11.74
N ARG A 34 14.97 0.74 -12.44
CA ARG A 34 16.29 1.02 -11.85
C ARG A 34 16.38 2.46 -11.33
N THR A 35 15.91 3.42 -12.13
CA THR A 35 15.93 4.84 -11.72
C THR A 35 14.99 5.09 -10.55
N PHE A 36 13.78 4.55 -10.63
CA PHE A 36 12.78 4.63 -9.57
C PHE A 36 13.27 3.98 -8.27
N SER A 37 14.08 2.93 -8.36
CA SER A 37 14.66 2.28 -7.19
C SER A 37 15.59 3.20 -6.37
N LEU A 38 16.08 4.30 -6.95
CA LEU A 38 16.87 5.27 -6.20
C LEU A 38 16.00 6.25 -5.39
N LEU A 39 14.68 6.26 -5.62
CA LEU A 39 13.75 7.16 -4.97
C LEU A 39 13.09 6.51 -3.74
N LEU A 40 12.83 7.31 -2.71
CA LEU A 40 12.18 6.85 -1.48
C LEU A 40 10.80 6.19 -1.69
N PRO A 41 9.90 6.69 -2.56
CA PRO A 41 8.58 6.09 -2.80
C PRO A 41 8.65 4.65 -3.30
N SER A 42 9.78 4.23 -3.87
CA SER A 42 9.96 2.85 -4.33
C SER A 42 9.91 1.83 -3.20
N GLY A 43 10.30 2.19 -1.97
CA GLY A 43 10.12 1.30 -0.82
C GLY A 43 8.65 0.96 -0.58
N PHE A 44 7.74 1.89 -0.84
CA PHE A 44 6.33 1.73 -0.50
C PHE A 44 5.45 1.30 -1.68
N LEU A 45 5.78 1.67 -2.91
CA LEU A 45 5.03 1.19 -4.08
C LEU A 45 5.48 -0.21 -4.50
N TRP A 46 6.76 -0.53 -4.34
CA TRP A 46 7.36 -1.76 -4.85
C TRP A 46 7.54 -2.81 -3.74
N HIS A 47 6.48 -3.57 -3.45
CA HIS A 47 6.45 -4.57 -2.37
C HIS A 47 7.52 -5.65 -2.51
N ALA A 48 7.76 -6.15 -3.73
CA ALA A 48 8.77 -7.20 -3.97
C ALA A 48 10.19 -6.74 -3.59
N ARG A 49 10.46 -5.43 -3.67
CA ARG A 49 11.79 -4.89 -3.35
C ARG A 49 12.11 -4.93 -1.87
N LEU A 50 11.13 -4.66 -1.01
CA LEU A 50 11.33 -4.68 0.44
C LEU A 50 11.34 -6.09 1.04
N PHE A 51 11.13 -7.13 0.23
CA PHE A 51 11.06 -8.50 0.75
C PHE A 51 12.42 -9.04 1.21
N ASN A 52 13.49 -8.73 0.46
CA ASN A 52 14.85 -9.22 0.75
C ASN A 52 15.75 -8.18 1.40
N THR A 53 15.21 -7.01 1.75
CA THR A 53 16.02 -5.99 2.40
C THR A 53 16.36 -6.43 3.82
N PRO A 54 17.66 -6.56 4.20
CA PRO A 54 18.09 -6.98 5.55
C PRO A 54 17.71 -5.98 6.66
N PHE A 55 17.10 -4.87 6.26
CA PHE A 55 16.48 -3.85 7.10
C PHE A 55 15.29 -4.35 7.92
N ILE A 56 14.81 -5.57 7.66
CA ILE A 56 13.68 -6.19 8.36
C ILE A 56 14.18 -7.49 8.95
N SER A 57 14.37 -7.54 10.27
CA SER A 57 14.64 -8.80 10.95
C SER A 57 13.49 -9.77 10.65
N ASN A 58 13.83 -11.02 10.32
CA ASN A 58 12.85 -12.09 10.10
C ASN A 58 11.84 -12.24 11.28
N GLU A 59 12.18 -11.72 12.47
CA GLU A 59 11.33 -11.72 13.66
C GLU A 59 10.17 -10.70 13.62
N MET A 60 10.32 -9.59 12.89
CA MET A 60 9.23 -8.59 12.75
C MET A 60 8.28 -8.90 11.60
N ASN A 61 8.57 -9.92 10.79
CA ASN A 61 7.70 -10.40 9.73
C ASN A 61 6.62 -11.34 10.31
N ILE A 62 5.93 -10.89 11.35
CA ILE A 62 4.84 -11.62 11.99
C ILE A 62 3.73 -11.74 10.93
N ASN A 63 3.52 -12.96 10.42
CA ASN A 63 2.55 -13.30 9.36
C ASN A 63 2.89 -12.86 7.92
N GLY A 64 4.16 -12.56 7.59
CA GLY A 64 4.54 -12.23 6.20
C GLY A 64 4.18 -10.81 5.75
N LEU A 65 3.88 -9.92 6.71
CA LEU A 65 3.55 -8.51 6.50
C LEU A 65 4.73 -7.63 6.89
N ASN A 66 5.18 -6.80 5.95
CA ASN A 66 6.25 -5.82 6.17
C ASN A 66 5.76 -4.71 7.12
N PRO A 67 6.57 -4.28 8.12
CA PRO A 67 6.20 -3.21 9.04
C PRO A 67 5.85 -1.89 8.33
N VAL A 68 6.48 -1.60 7.19
CA VAL A 68 6.17 -0.41 6.38
C VAL A 68 4.73 -0.46 5.85
N TYR A 69 4.27 -1.63 5.41
CA TYR A 69 2.90 -1.82 4.90
C TYR A 69 1.87 -1.86 6.02
N ALA A 70 2.22 -2.49 7.15
CA ALA A 70 1.40 -2.41 8.35
C ALA A 70 1.18 -0.97 8.79
N GLY A 71 2.23 -0.13 8.73
CA GLY A 71 2.15 1.30 9.03
C GLY A 71 1.26 2.09 8.07
N ILE A 72 1.35 1.85 6.75
CA ILE A 72 0.40 2.45 5.78
C ILE A 72 -1.03 2.05 6.12
N GLY A 73 -1.27 0.76 6.41
CA GLY A 73 -2.58 0.26 6.82
C GLY A 73 -3.09 0.94 8.09
N HIS A 74 -2.23 1.12 9.08
CA HIS A 74 -2.55 1.81 10.33
C HIS A 74 -2.92 3.29 10.11
N CYS A 75 -2.13 4.02 9.32
CA CYS A 75 -2.43 5.40 8.94
C CYS A 75 -3.80 5.52 8.26
N VAL A 76 -4.15 4.59 7.37
CA VAL A 76 -5.49 4.57 6.75
C VAL A 76 -6.58 4.33 7.80
N GLU A 77 -6.37 3.37 8.70
CA GLU A 77 -7.31 3.02 9.75
C GLU A 77 -7.61 4.20 10.68
N LEU A 78 -6.58 4.96 11.09
CA LEU A 78 -6.71 6.18 11.88
C LEU A 78 -7.58 7.25 11.19
N ILE A 79 -7.34 7.50 9.90
CA ILE A 79 -8.09 8.51 9.15
C ILE A 79 -9.55 8.05 8.96
N VAL A 80 -9.76 6.76 8.68
CA VAL A 80 -11.11 6.20 8.49
C VAL A 80 -11.91 6.25 9.79
N GLU A 81 -11.28 5.99 10.95
CA GLU A 81 -11.94 6.12 12.25
C GLU A 81 -12.47 7.55 12.47
N GLN A 82 -11.68 8.56 12.11
CA GLN A 82 -12.05 9.97 12.29
C GLN A 82 -13.04 10.49 11.24
N GLU A 83 -12.79 10.25 9.95
CA GLU A 83 -13.59 10.82 8.86
C GLU A 83 -14.83 9.96 8.53
N MET A 84 -14.81 8.67 8.84
CA MET A 84 -15.82 7.69 8.41
C MET A 84 -16.13 6.62 9.46
N ALA A 85 -16.47 7.05 10.68
CA ALA A 85 -16.83 6.17 11.80
C ALA A 85 -17.81 5.01 11.44
N PRO A 86 -18.83 5.17 10.56
CA PRO A 86 -19.69 4.05 10.19
C PRO A 86 -18.97 2.91 9.47
N ILE A 87 -17.97 3.22 8.63
CA ILE A 87 -17.15 2.21 7.95
C ILE A 87 -16.30 1.50 8.98
N PHE A 88 -15.62 2.26 9.84
CA PHE A 88 -14.80 1.71 10.91
C PHE A 88 -15.60 0.76 11.82
N ALA A 89 -16.81 1.16 12.23
CA ALA A 89 -17.70 0.33 13.02
C ALA A 89 -18.11 -0.96 12.28
N ALA A 90 -18.46 -0.88 10.99
CA ALA A 90 -18.83 -2.05 10.20
C ALA A 90 -17.68 -3.08 10.10
N PHE A 91 -16.45 -2.62 9.87
CA PHE A 91 -15.26 -3.48 9.86
C PHE A 91 -15.01 -4.12 11.22
N ARG A 92 -15.03 -3.32 12.30
CA ARG A 92 -14.82 -3.78 13.66
C ARG A 92 -15.85 -4.82 14.09
N MET A 93 -17.13 -4.60 13.77
CA MET A 93 -18.22 -5.54 14.06
C MET A 93 -18.14 -6.82 13.23
N SER A 94 -17.56 -6.76 12.02
CA SER A 94 -17.28 -7.94 11.20
C SER A 94 -16.00 -8.68 11.60
N GLY A 95 -15.23 -8.19 12.58
CA GLY A 95 -13.95 -8.78 12.98
C GLY A 95 -12.84 -8.62 11.94
N LEU A 96 -12.95 -7.62 11.06
CA LEU A 96 -11.98 -7.34 9.99
C LEU A 96 -11.18 -6.09 10.31
N ALA A 97 -9.86 -6.14 10.18
CA ALA A 97 -9.01 -4.97 10.26
C ALA A 97 -8.90 -4.29 8.89
N ILE A 98 -9.15 -2.98 8.82
CA ILE A 98 -9.05 -2.18 7.59
C ILE A 98 -7.63 -2.21 7.05
N SER A 99 -6.64 -2.11 7.96
CA SER A 99 -5.21 -2.21 7.67
C SER A 99 -4.85 -3.45 6.84
N HIS A 100 -5.36 -4.64 7.21
CA HIS A 100 -5.08 -5.87 6.44
C HIS A 100 -5.61 -5.83 5.00
N MET A 101 -6.82 -5.29 4.80
CA MET A 101 -7.41 -5.17 3.47
C MET A 101 -6.66 -4.15 2.63
N VAL A 102 -6.27 -3.00 3.21
CA VAL A 102 -5.46 -1.99 2.54
C VAL A 102 -4.14 -2.59 2.06
N VAL A 103 -3.43 -3.32 2.93
CA VAL A 103 -2.17 -3.97 2.56
C VAL A 103 -2.37 -5.01 1.46
N HIS A 104 -3.47 -5.77 1.51
CA HIS A 104 -3.80 -6.72 0.46
C HIS A 104 -3.99 -6.03 -0.90
N TRP A 105 -4.73 -4.93 -0.95
CA TRP A 105 -4.95 -4.17 -2.19
C TRP A 105 -3.66 -3.53 -2.71
N THR A 106 -2.84 -2.93 -1.83
CA THR A 106 -1.59 -2.29 -2.23
C THR A 106 -0.55 -3.30 -2.71
N LYS A 107 -0.50 -4.50 -2.10
CA LYS A 107 0.40 -5.60 -2.51
C LYS A 107 0.13 -6.06 -3.93
N GLN A 108 -1.11 -5.99 -4.38
CA GLN A 108 -1.52 -6.34 -5.75
C GLN A 108 -1.58 -5.12 -6.68
N CYS A 109 -1.08 -3.96 -6.26
CA CYS A 109 -1.22 -2.70 -6.99
C CYS A 109 -2.66 -2.43 -7.47
N PHE A 110 -3.66 -2.84 -6.67
CA PHE A 110 -5.09 -2.75 -6.95
C PHE A 110 -5.60 -3.51 -8.20
N TRP A 111 -4.81 -4.42 -8.78
CA TRP A 111 -5.19 -5.17 -9.99
C TRP A 111 -6.48 -5.98 -9.86
N SER A 112 -6.75 -6.53 -8.69
CA SER A 112 -7.98 -7.32 -8.44
C SER A 112 -9.22 -6.45 -8.21
N VAL A 113 -9.04 -5.13 -8.04
CA VAL A 113 -10.03 -4.25 -7.45
C VAL A 113 -10.43 -3.12 -8.40
N LEU A 114 -9.47 -2.53 -9.11
CA LEU A 114 -9.66 -1.31 -9.92
C LEU A 114 -9.45 -1.56 -11.41
N ASP A 115 -10.06 -0.71 -12.22
CA ASP A 115 -9.82 -0.66 -13.66
C ASP A 115 -8.42 -0.10 -13.98
N TRP A 116 -7.85 -0.54 -15.10
CA TRP A 116 -6.48 -0.17 -15.51
C TRP A 116 -6.19 1.34 -15.48
N PRO A 117 -7.05 2.23 -16.02
CA PRO A 117 -6.79 3.67 -15.98
C PRO A 117 -6.64 4.24 -14.56
N GLU A 118 -7.36 3.69 -13.59
CA GLU A 118 -7.29 4.12 -12.20
C GLU A 118 -6.01 3.59 -11.52
N ILE A 119 -5.56 2.39 -11.88
CA ILE A 119 -4.25 1.84 -11.44
C ILE A 119 -3.11 2.72 -11.95
N VAL A 120 -3.14 3.12 -13.23
CA VAL A 120 -2.17 4.05 -13.81
C VAL A 120 -2.16 5.36 -13.03
N THR A 121 -3.34 5.93 -12.81
CA THR A 121 -3.48 7.22 -12.12
C THR A 121 -3.00 7.12 -10.67
N TYR A 122 -3.29 6.03 -9.97
CA TYR A 122 -2.77 5.74 -8.63
C TYR A 122 -1.24 5.75 -8.60
N ILE A 123 -0.58 5.03 -9.51
CA ILE A 123 0.89 4.99 -9.60
C ILE A 123 1.44 6.40 -9.87
N CYS A 124 0.88 7.10 -10.86
CA CYS A 124 1.31 8.46 -11.20
C CYS A 124 1.17 9.42 -10.01
N VAL A 125 0.03 9.39 -9.31
CA VAL A 125 -0.23 10.27 -8.17
C VAL A 125 0.74 10.02 -7.03
N CYS A 126 1.00 8.75 -6.69
CA CYS A 126 1.94 8.41 -5.61
C CYS A 126 3.38 8.82 -5.94
N ILE A 127 3.75 8.81 -7.23
CA ILE A 127 5.09 9.23 -7.67
C ILE A 127 5.22 10.75 -7.72
N LEU A 128 4.18 11.46 -8.19
CA LEU A 128 4.23 12.91 -8.40
C LEU A 128 3.97 13.72 -7.12
N TYR A 129 2.99 13.32 -6.31
CA TYR A 129 2.55 14.11 -5.14
C TYR A 129 3.15 13.63 -3.82
N GLY A 130 3.67 12.40 -3.80
CA GLY A 130 4.32 11.81 -2.63
C GLY A 130 3.62 10.55 -2.15
N ILE A 131 4.25 9.89 -1.17
CA ILE A 131 3.79 8.58 -0.70
C ILE A 131 2.59 8.65 0.25
N ASP A 132 2.39 9.77 0.92
CA ASP A 132 1.20 10.07 1.72
C ASP A 132 -0.09 9.95 0.90
N TYR A 133 -0.01 10.19 -0.42
CA TYR A 133 -1.15 10.00 -1.31
C TYR A 133 -1.59 8.55 -1.46
N GLN A 134 -0.73 7.56 -1.19
CA GLN A 134 -1.15 6.16 -1.12
C GLN A 134 -2.16 5.95 0.00
N VAL A 135 -1.94 6.57 1.17
CA VAL A 135 -2.88 6.54 2.31
C VAL A 135 -4.18 7.23 1.93
N TYR A 136 -4.10 8.44 1.37
CA TYR A 136 -5.30 9.19 0.97
C TYR A 136 -6.11 8.48 -0.10
N PHE A 137 -5.45 7.78 -1.01
CA PHE A 137 -6.10 6.99 -2.06
C PHE A 137 -6.91 5.83 -1.46
N CYS A 138 -6.35 5.11 -0.49
CA CYS A 138 -7.06 4.04 0.20
C CYS A 138 -8.28 4.57 0.99
N VAL A 139 -8.14 5.72 1.67
CA VAL A 139 -9.25 6.38 2.38
C VAL A 139 -10.34 6.82 1.39
N ALA A 140 -9.94 7.41 0.27
CA ALA A 140 -10.81 7.80 -0.84
C ALA A 140 -11.59 6.61 -1.40
N LEU A 141 -10.92 5.47 -1.60
CA LEU A 141 -11.54 4.25 -2.10
C LEU A 141 -12.57 3.70 -1.10
N LEU A 142 -12.25 3.70 0.19
CA LEU A 142 -13.19 3.30 1.24
C LEU A 142 -14.41 4.23 1.31
N ARG A 143 -14.20 5.53 1.09
CA ARG A 143 -15.30 6.51 1.00
C ARG A 143 -16.26 6.18 -0.12
N HIS A 144 -15.73 5.87 -1.29
CA HIS A 144 -16.52 5.49 -2.46
C HIS A 144 -17.37 4.24 -2.16
N LEU A 145 -16.77 3.26 -1.49
CA LEU A 145 -17.43 2.01 -1.10
C LEU A 145 -18.35 2.13 0.12
N LYS A 146 -18.53 3.31 0.73
CA LYS A 146 -19.24 3.44 2.01
C LYS A 146 -20.61 2.78 2.01
N GLN A 147 -21.41 3.01 0.97
CA GLN A 147 -22.77 2.47 0.88
C GLN A 147 -22.75 0.95 0.70
N ASP A 148 -21.89 0.44 -0.17
CA ASP A 148 -21.73 -0.99 -0.41
C ASP A 148 -21.22 -1.72 0.82
N ILE A 149 -20.25 -1.15 1.55
CA ILE A 149 -19.73 -1.74 2.80
C ILE A 149 -20.84 -1.88 3.83
N ILE A 150 -21.65 -0.83 4.04
CA ILE A 150 -22.75 -0.87 5.02
C ILE A 150 -23.80 -1.90 4.60
N TYR A 151 -24.15 -1.95 3.31
CA TYR A 151 -25.08 -2.91 2.77
C TYR A 151 -24.57 -4.36 2.92
N GLN A 152 -23.35 -4.65 2.49
CA GLN A 152 -22.74 -5.98 2.56
C GLN A 152 -22.44 -6.43 3.99
N HIS A 153 -22.15 -5.49 4.89
CA HIS A 153 -22.07 -5.76 6.32
C HIS A 153 -23.40 -6.30 6.87
N SER A 154 -24.53 -5.69 6.52
CA SER A 154 -25.86 -6.17 6.93
C SER A 154 -26.16 -7.58 6.43
N LEU A 155 -25.59 -7.95 5.27
CA LEU A 155 -25.70 -9.28 4.67
C LEU A 155 -24.65 -10.29 5.19
N ARG A 156 -23.77 -9.87 6.11
CA ARG A 156 -22.61 -10.66 6.60
C ARG A 156 -21.66 -11.15 5.50
N ASN A 157 -21.65 -10.48 4.35
CA ASN A 157 -20.87 -10.84 3.16
C ASN A 157 -19.74 -9.84 2.85
N LEU A 158 -19.31 -9.08 3.86
CA LEU A 158 -18.32 -8.02 3.70
C LEU A 158 -16.94 -8.55 3.22
N LEU A 159 -16.44 -9.65 3.79
CA LEU A 159 -15.12 -10.18 3.41
C LEU A 159 -15.08 -10.74 1.97
N PRO A 160 -16.03 -11.58 1.51
CA PRO A 160 -16.09 -12.01 0.12
C PRO A 160 -16.27 -10.85 -0.86
N PHE A 161 -17.07 -9.85 -0.50
CA PHE A 161 -17.25 -8.65 -1.31
C PHE A 161 -15.91 -7.93 -1.55
N LEU A 162 -15.20 -7.60 -0.49
CA LEU A 162 -13.94 -6.83 -0.56
C LEU A 162 -12.79 -7.59 -1.24
N LYS A 163 -12.83 -8.93 -1.25
CA LYS A 163 -11.80 -9.76 -1.88
C LYS A 163 -12.09 -10.10 -3.34
N CYS A 164 -13.35 -10.27 -3.72
CA CYS A 164 -13.72 -10.85 -5.01
C CYS A 164 -14.43 -9.88 -5.95
N HIS A 165 -14.93 -8.74 -5.47
CA HIS A 165 -15.66 -7.79 -6.32
C HIS A 165 -14.75 -6.68 -6.82
N GLN A 166 -14.83 -6.43 -8.13
CA GLN A 166 -14.26 -5.25 -8.74
C GLN A 166 -15.08 -4.02 -8.34
N ILE A 167 -14.38 -2.97 -7.94
CA ILE A 167 -14.98 -1.69 -7.58
C ILE A 167 -15.24 -0.91 -8.87
N ARG A 168 -16.51 -0.79 -9.24
CA ARG A 168 -16.93 -0.06 -10.43
C ARG A 168 -17.23 1.40 -10.11
N GLY A 169 -17.00 2.27 -11.09
CA GLY A 169 -17.36 3.69 -11.01
C GLY A 169 -16.50 4.52 -10.07
N PHE A 170 -15.42 3.96 -9.51
CA PHE A 170 -14.40 4.74 -8.84
C PHE A 170 -13.62 5.53 -9.90
N SER A 171 -13.51 6.84 -9.72
CA SER A 171 -12.66 7.66 -10.59
C SER A 171 -11.88 8.69 -9.79
N MET A 172 -10.56 8.71 -10.00
CA MET A 172 -9.65 9.65 -9.36
C MET A 172 -10.10 11.11 -9.53
N ARG A 173 -10.66 11.45 -10.70
CA ARG A 173 -11.14 12.80 -11.02
C ARG A 173 -12.13 13.33 -9.98
N ASN A 174 -13.01 12.47 -9.48
CA ASN A 174 -14.06 12.86 -8.55
C ASN A 174 -13.57 12.95 -7.11
N VAL A 175 -12.42 12.35 -6.81
CA VAL A 175 -11.94 12.18 -5.43
C VAL A 175 -10.66 12.97 -5.15
N ILE A 176 -9.99 13.51 -6.17
CA ILE A 176 -8.75 14.26 -6.01
C ILE A 176 -8.90 15.47 -5.09
N ASP A 177 -10.00 16.22 -5.18
CA ASP A 177 -10.26 17.38 -4.31
C ASP A 177 -10.40 16.97 -2.85
N TYR A 178 -11.01 15.80 -2.62
CA TYR A 178 -11.10 15.23 -1.28
C TYR A 178 -9.72 14.79 -0.77
N MET A 179 -8.89 14.17 -1.60
CA MET A 179 -7.53 13.78 -1.22
C MET A 179 -6.68 15.00 -0.85
N VAL A 180 -6.79 16.11 -1.59
CA VAL A 180 -6.14 17.38 -1.25
C VAL A 180 -6.66 17.95 0.07
N SER A 181 -7.94 17.76 0.40
CA SER A 181 -8.46 18.16 1.71
C SER A 181 -7.90 17.32 2.87
N LEU A 182 -7.68 16.01 2.63
CA LEU A 182 -7.04 15.11 3.61
C LEU A 182 -5.57 15.45 3.80
N GLU A 183 -4.87 15.76 2.71
CA GLU A 183 -3.48 16.21 2.75
C GLU A 183 -3.31 17.39 3.71
N LYS A 184 -4.12 18.44 3.57
CA LYS A 184 -4.03 19.64 4.44
C LYS A 184 -4.20 19.32 5.92
N LYS A 185 -5.01 18.31 6.26
CA LYS A 185 -5.30 17.92 7.65
C LYS A 185 -4.24 16.97 8.22
N TYR A 186 -3.85 15.96 7.45
CA TYR A 186 -3.14 14.79 7.97
C TYR A 186 -1.69 14.68 7.50
N ARG A 187 -1.25 15.42 6.48
CA ARG A 187 0.14 15.43 6.01
C ARG A 187 1.17 15.70 7.13
N PRO A 188 0.96 16.62 8.10
CA PRO A 188 1.94 16.82 9.17
C PRO A 188 2.06 15.65 10.14
N ILE A 189 1.07 14.75 10.19
CA ILE A 189 1.07 13.57 11.07
C ILE A 189 1.66 12.36 10.34
N ILE A 190 1.19 12.11 9.10
CA ILE A 190 1.53 10.91 8.33
C ILE A 190 2.97 10.94 7.81
N ILE A 191 3.46 12.09 7.32
CA ILE A 191 4.80 12.16 6.72
C ILE A 191 5.91 11.82 7.72
N PRO A 192 5.92 12.36 8.96
CA PRO A 192 6.88 11.95 9.98
C PRO A 192 6.80 10.45 10.29
N GLU A 193 5.61 9.90 10.46
CA GLU A 193 5.40 8.48 10.78
C GLU A 193 5.90 7.56 9.66
N LEU A 194 5.56 7.86 8.40
CA LEU A 194 6.04 7.10 7.25
C LEU A 194 7.56 7.20 7.07
N LYS A 195 8.14 8.38 7.35
CA LYS A 195 9.60 8.56 7.32
C LYS A 195 10.27 7.78 8.45
N GLU A 196 9.71 7.81 9.65
CA GLU A 196 10.20 7.05 10.79
C GLU A 196 10.16 5.55 10.47
N LEU A 197 9.09 5.03 9.88
CA LEU A 197 9.02 3.62 9.46
C LEU A 197 10.12 3.22 8.47
N LEU A 198 10.61 4.13 7.64
CA LEU A 198 11.78 3.87 6.78
C LEU A 198 13.11 4.06 7.51
N CYS A 199 13.22 5.06 8.39
CA CYS A 199 14.45 5.42 9.09
C CYS A 199 14.75 4.55 10.30
N PHE A 200 13.75 4.10 11.07
CA PHE A 200 13.92 3.19 12.20
C PHE A 200 14.59 1.89 11.74
N ASN A 201 14.23 1.43 10.54
CA ASN A 201 14.86 0.30 9.89
C ASN A 201 16.35 0.54 9.53
N SER A 202 16.78 1.79 9.30
CA SER A 202 18.19 2.15 9.06
C SER A 202 19.06 2.21 10.32
N ASN A 203 18.47 2.42 11.50
CA ASN A 203 19.22 2.47 12.77
C ASN A 203 19.40 1.08 13.40
N VAL A 204 18.46 0.16 13.21
CA VAL A 204 18.58 -1.24 13.65
C VAL A 204 19.70 -1.99 12.92
N SER A 205 20.00 -1.60 11.67
CA SER A 205 21.12 -2.15 10.90
C SER A 205 22.50 -1.70 11.41
N ASN A 206 22.58 -0.61 12.18
CA ASN A 206 23.82 -0.16 12.81
C ASN A 206 24.09 -0.82 14.17
N THR A 207 23.06 -1.30 14.87
CA THR A 207 23.21 -2.02 16.15
C THR A 207 23.51 -3.50 15.94
N THR A 208 22.95 -4.15 14.92
CA THR A 208 23.28 -5.56 14.59
C THR A 208 24.72 -5.72 14.07
N ASN A 209 25.25 -4.74 13.34
CA ASN A 209 26.67 -4.73 12.92
C ASN A 209 27.67 -4.51 14.08
N LYS A 210 27.23 -4.05 15.26
CA LYS A 210 28.09 -3.94 16.45
C LYS A 210 28.11 -5.20 17.31
N GLN A 211 27.11 -6.06 17.20
CA GLN A 211 27.06 -7.32 17.97
C GLN A 211 27.67 -8.52 17.23
N ALA A 212 27.94 -8.41 15.92
CA ALA A 212 28.61 -9.45 15.14
C ALA A 212 30.16 -9.37 15.15
N ASN A 213 30.74 -8.39 15.86
CA ASN A 213 32.20 -8.15 15.96
C ASN A 213 32.74 -8.25 17.41
N VAL A 214 32.13 -9.09 18.25
CA VAL A 214 32.67 -9.46 19.57
C VAL A 214 32.83 -10.96 19.66
#